data_AF-A0A9W9BLD3-F1
#
_entry.id   AF-A0A9W9BLD3-F1
#
_cell.length_a   1.000
_cell.length_b   1.000
_cell.length_c   1.000
_cell.angle_alpha   90.00
_cell.angle_beta   90.00
_cell.angle_gamma   90.00
#
_symmetry.space_group_name_H-M   'P 1'
#
loop_
_entity.id
_entity.type
_entity.pdbx_description
1 polymer ?
#
loop_
_entity_poly.entity_id
_entity_poly.type
_entity_poly.pdbx_seq_one_letter_code
_entity_poly.pdbx_strand_id
1 'polypeptide(L)'
;MHLAIVSLSIINGGALVTEAKSLLTRAYASYHSYYGLCTTSCQVYDTAWVAMIPKATGKEKQWAFPECFYYLLKTQSDDGSWGVLPLTQTAGILDTSAALLALLAHARDPLQIVDISPSEIRQRIELGFSALHKQLNRWSDIEKTNHIGVELILPALLATLQKERGSPSFDFPCKAALESMREDKMACFDLEVLYSRKPLSALHSLEAFLGQLDFDRISHHLYRGSMMASPSSTAAYLIGASKWDDEAEAYLRHIITAGAGHSNGGIPGTYPTTHFECSWILATLLQAGFTKKEIECDGLQGLQNILGDAFQAEKGIIGFGECRVWALMDSLD
;
A
#
# COMPACT_ATOMS: atom_id res chain seq x y z
N MET A 1 -3.82 32.01 47.70
CA MET A 1 -4.12 33.03 46.66
C MET A 1 -3.23 32.69 45.47
N HIS A 2 -3.63 32.08 44.36
CA HIS A 2 -4.92 31.88 43.69
C HIS A 2 -5.07 30.40 43.30
N LEU A 3 -6.28 29.86 43.45
CA LEU A 3 -6.71 28.63 42.81
C LEU A 3 -6.69 28.83 41.28
N ALA A 4 -6.10 27.89 40.56
CA ALA A 4 -6.46 27.60 39.18
C ALA A 4 -6.78 26.11 39.12
N ILE A 5 -7.96 25.76 39.65
CA ILE A 5 -8.63 24.51 39.28
C ILE A 5 -8.96 24.71 37.80
N VAL A 6 -8.13 24.12 36.93
CA VAL A 6 -8.53 23.89 35.54
C VAL A 6 -9.72 22.96 35.63
N SER A 7 -10.89 23.51 35.34
CA SER A 7 -12.13 22.75 35.20
C SER A 7 -11.89 21.72 34.11
N LEU A 8 -11.67 20.46 34.51
CA LEU A 8 -12.02 19.31 33.69
C LEU A 8 -13.51 19.47 33.41
N SER A 9 -13.81 20.04 32.26
CA SER A 9 -15.16 20.05 31.71
C SER A 9 -15.59 18.60 31.73
N ILE A 10 -16.66 18.32 32.48
CA ILE A 10 -17.32 17.02 32.45
C ILE A 10 -17.63 16.77 30.98
N ILE A 11 -16.90 15.84 30.36
CA ILE A 11 -17.25 15.42 29.01
C ILE A 11 -18.65 14.82 29.16
N ASN A 12 -19.66 15.53 28.65
CA ASN A 12 -21.04 15.10 28.76
C ASN A 12 -21.17 13.74 28.08
N GLY A 13 -21.51 12.69 28.82
CA GLY A 13 -21.60 11.33 28.29
C GLY A 13 -22.53 11.24 27.07
N GLY A 14 -23.57 12.09 27.00
CA GLY A 14 -24.43 12.19 25.82
C GLY A 14 -23.74 12.70 24.55
N ALA A 15 -22.75 13.59 24.70
CA ALA A 15 -21.96 14.08 23.57
C ALA A 15 -21.05 12.97 23.02
N LEU A 16 -20.40 12.19 23.90
CA LEU A 16 -19.56 11.06 23.49
C LEU A 16 -20.35 9.95 22.78
N VAL A 17 -21.55 9.63 23.26
CA VAL A 17 -22.44 8.67 22.60
C VAL A 17 -22.83 9.16 21.20
N THR A 18 -23.09 10.46 21.05
CA THR A 18 -23.42 11.06 19.74
C THR A 18 -22.25 10.93 18.78
N GLU A 19 -21.02 11.22 19.22
CA GLU A 19 -19.82 11.07 18.40
C GLU A 19 -19.53 9.60 18.03
N ALA A 20 -19.73 8.67 18.96
CA ALA A 20 -19.59 7.24 18.69
C ALA A 20 -20.58 6.76 17.61
N LYS A 21 -21.85 7.16 17.69
CA LYS A 21 -22.86 6.86 16.64
C LYS A 21 -22.50 7.52 15.31
N SER A 22 -21.96 8.74 15.35
CA SER A 22 -21.52 9.47 14.16
C SER A 22 -20.35 8.75 13.47
N LEU A 23 -19.36 8.25 14.24
CA LEU A 23 -18.27 7.42 13.72
C LEU A 23 -18.78 6.16 13.03
N LEU A 24 -19.68 5.40 13.69
CA LEU A 24 -20.27 4.18 13.14
C LEU A 24 -21.03 4.45 11.84
N THR A 25 -21.81 5.53 11.82
CA THR A 25 -22.57 5.94 10.64
C THR A 25 -21.66 6.31 9.48
N ARG A 26 -20.60 7.09 9.72
CA ARG A 26 -19.63 7.45 8.66
C ARG A 26 -18.87 6.23 8.15
N ALA A 27 -18.41 5.35 9.04
CA ALA A 27 -17.70 4.14 8.64
C ALA A 27 -18.58 3.24 7.75
N TYR A 28 -19.84 3.05 8.11
CA TYR A 28 -20.78 2.27 7.30
C TYR A 28 -21.11 2.97 5.97
N ALA A 29 -21.29 4.29 5.97
CA ALA A 29 -21.54 5.05 4.74
C ALA A 29 -20.37 5.01 3.74
N SER A 30 -19.13 4.84 4.23
CA SER A 30 -17.94 4.71 3.39
C SER A 30 -17.72 3.29 2.84
N TYR A 31 -18.51 2.29 3.26
CA TYR A 31 -18.38 0.91 2.77
C TYR A 31 -18.95 0.77 1.36
N HIS A 32 -18.15 0.21 0.44
CA HIS A 32 -18.60 -0.23 -0.87
C HIS A 32 -18.81 -1.75 -0.88
N SER A 33 -19.96 -2.24 -1.33
CA SER A 33 -20.27 -3.68 -1.32
C SER A 33 -19.32 -4.55 -2.15
N TYR A 34 -18.70 -3.96 -3.18
CA TYR A 34 -17.74 -4.67 -4.03
C TYR A 34 -16.28 -4.36 -3.66
N TYR A 35 -15.96 -3.11 -3.30
CA TYR A 35 -14.56 -2.72 -3.10
C TYR A 35 -14.17 -2.68 -1.62
N GLY A 36 -15.15 -2.77 -0.72
CA GLY A 36 -14.95 -2.66 0.71
C GLY A 36 -14.78 -1.22 1.20
N LEU A 37 -14.21 -1.14 2.39
CA LEU A 37 -13.83 0.05 3.15
C LEU A 37 -12.32 0.02 3.41
N CYS A 38 -11.69 1.19 3.31
CA CYS A 38 -10.34 1.44 3.82
C CYS A 38 -10.17 2.94 4.15
N THR A 39 -9.63 3.24 5.32
CA THR A 39 -9.28 4.59 5.79
C THR A 39 -7.80 4.72 6.10
N THR A 40 -6.98 3.74 5.71
CA THR A 40 -5.53 3.79 5.88
C THR A 40 -4.90 4.93 5.07
N SER A 41 -3.85 5.52 5.61
CA SER A 41 -3.12 6.62 4.97
C SER A 41 -2.49 6.21 3.64
N CYS A 42 -2.32 7.19 2.75
CA CYS A 42 -1.58 6.96 1.50
C CYS A 42 -0.15 6.46 1.79
N GLN A 43 0.36 5.59 0.92
CA GLN A 43 1.72 5.07 0.95
C GLN A 43 2.44 5.45 -0.35
N VAL A 44 3.62 6.05 -0.23
CA VAL A 44 4.37 6.53 -1.39
C VAL A 44 4.85 5.36 -2.24
N TYR A 45 5.32 4.28 -1.60
CA TYR A 45 5.73 3.04 -2.25
C TYR A 45 4.70 2.55 -3.28
N ASP A 46 3.46 2.30 -2.84
CA ASP A 46 2.39 1.83 -3.70
C ASP A 46 1.99 2.86 -4.76
N THR A 47 1.91 4.13 -4.35
CA THR A 47 1.61 5.24 -5.29
C THR A 47 2.63 5.30 -6.42
N ALA A 48 3.91 5.05 -6.12
CA ALA A 48 4.98 5.05 -7.12
C ALA A 48 4.86 3.90 -8.12
N TRP A 49 4.51 2.69 -7.65
CA TRP A 49 4.26 1.57 -8.54
C TRP A 49 3.07 1.82 -9.48
N VAL A 50 1.99 2.39 -8.97
CA VAL A 50 0.82 2.74 -9.79
C VAL A 50 1.13 3.86 -10.78
N ALA A 51 1.98 4.82 -10.42
CA ALA A 51 2.45 5.88 -11.32
C ALA A 51 3.24 5.35 -12.54
N MET A 52 3.74 4.11 -12.48
CA MET A 52 4.56 3.49 -13.53
C MET A 52 3.79 2.55 -14.45
N ILE A 53 2.46 2.50 -14.40
CA ILE A 53 1.66 1.60 -15.25
C ILE A 53 1.50 2.22 -16.65
N PRO A 54 2.13 1.68 -17.71
CA PRO A 54 1.86 2.13 -19.06
C PRO A 54 0.61 1.44 -19.62
N LYS A 55 -0.22 2.17 -20.37
CA LYS A 55 -1.36 1.64 -21.10
C LYS A 55 -1.23 1.97 -22.59
N ALA A 56 -1.33 0.95 -23.44
CA ALA A 56 -1.45 1.14 -24.87
C ALA A 56 -2.93 1.27 -25.26
N THR A 57 -3.30 2.38 -25.90
CA THR A 57 -4.64 2.60 -26.47
C THR A 57 -4.50 2.73 -27.98
N GLY A 58 -4.70 1.62 -28.70
CA GLY A 58 -4.42 1.56 -30.13
C GLY A 58 -2.92 1.74 -30.43
N LYS A 59 -2.56 2.85 -31.09
CA LYS A 59 -1.15 3.19 -31.40
C LYS A 59 -0.50 4.10 -30.36
N GLU A 60 -1.27 4.65 -29.43
CA GLU A 60 -0.78 5.60 -28.43
C GLU A 60 -0.45 4.89 -27.12
N LYS A 61 0.65 5.30 -26.47
CA LYS A 61 1.06 4.84 -25.15
C LYS A 61 0.93 6.01 -24.18
N GLN A 62 0.31 5.76 -23.03
CA GLN A 62 0.13 6.75 -21.97
C GLN A 62 0.36 6.12 -20.60
N TRP A 63 0.70 6.92 -19.59
CA TRP A 63 0.61 6.49 -18.20
C TRP A 63 -0.85 6.30 -17.82
N ALA A 64 -1.22 5.16 -17.26
CA ALA A 64 -2.61 4.92 -16.88
C ALA A 64 -3.03 5.88 -15.75
N PHE A 65 -2.17 6.14 -14.78
CA PHE A 65 -2.50 6.91 -13.57
C PHE A 65 -1.55 8.11 -13.39
N PRO A 66 -1.63 9.14 -14.26
CA PRO A 66 -0.75 10.31 -14.17
C PRO A 66 -0.92 11.07 -12.85
N GLU A 67 -2.10 11.03 -12.22
CA GLU A 67 -2.36 11.62 -10.90
C GLU A 67 -1.42 11.09 -9.80
N CYS A 68 -1.08 9.80 -9.85
CA CYS A 68 -0.12 9.20 -8.92
C CYS A 68 1.28 9.80 -9.09
N PHE A 69 1.70 10.09 -10.32
CA PHE A 69 2.98 10.78 -10.56
C PHE A 69 2.99 12.20 -10.00
N TYR A 70 1.93 12.97 -10.22
CA TYR A 70 1.81 14.32 -9.64
C TYR A 70 1.79 14.29 -8.10
N TYR A 71 1.20 13.27 -7.49
CA TYR A 71 1.29 13.06 -6.04
C TYR A 71 2.74 12.92 -5.58
N LEU A 72 3.57 12.14 -6.29
CA LEU A 72 5.00 12.00 -5.95
C LEU A 72 5.74 13.34 -6.04
N LEU A 73 5.52 14.10 -7.12
CA LEU A 73 6.14 15.42 -7.30
C LEU A 73 5.77 16.38 -6.16
N LYS A 74 4.50 16.35 -5.73
CA LYS A 74 3.97 17.19 -4.65
C LYS A 74 4.49 16.80 -3.27
N THR A 75 4.77 15.51 -3.04
CA THR A 75 5.10 14.96 -1.71
C THR A 75 6.58 14.73 -1.49
N GLN A 76 7.43 15.10 -2.45
CA GLN A 76 8.88 15.12 -2.25
C GLN A 76 9.23 16.15 -1.17
N SER A 77 10.01 15.73 -0.17
CA SER A 77 10.49 16.61 0.90
C SER A 77 11.63 17.52 0.40
N ASP A 78 11.90 18.60 1.12
CA ASP A 78 12.97 19.56 0.79
C ASP A 78 14.37 18.92 0.71
N ASP A 79 14.60 17.84 1.48
CA ASP A 79 15.87 17.10 1.46
C ASP A 79 15.97 16.10 0.30
N GLY A 80 14.90 15.96 -0.49
CA GLY A 80 14.76 15.06 -1.63
C GLY A 80 14.08 13.73 -1.33
N SER A 81 13.83 13.38 -0.06
CA SER A 81 13.25 12.10 0.34
C SER A 81 11.72 12.04 0.24
N TRP A 82 11.19 10.83 0.37
CA TRP A 82 9.76 10.57 0.61
C TRP A 82 9.57 9.69 1.84
N GLY A 83 8.41 9.82 2.48
CA GLY A 83 7.94 8.83 3.45
C GLY A 83 8.79 8.67 4.71
N VAL A 84 9.62 9.66 5.05
CA VAL A 84 10.50 9.57 6.23
C VAL A 84 9.66 9.56 7.49
N LEU A 85 9.70 8.45 8.22
CA LEU A 85 9.04 8.28 9.51
C LEU A 85 10.08 8.27 10.65
N PRO A 86 9.81 8.92 11.79
CA PRO A 86 10.75 8.93 12.92
C PRO A 86 11.05 7.54 13.49
N LEU A 87 10.11 6.60 13.35
CA LEU A 87 10.14 5.28 14.00
C LEU A 87 10.66 4.16 13.10
N THR A 88 10.79 4.40 11.80
CA THR A 88 11.32 3.40 10.86
C THR A 88 12.07 4.07 9.71
N GLN A 89 13.34 3.69 9.56
CA GLN A 89 14.20 4.13 8.46
C GLN A 89 13.90 3.33 7.19
N THR A 90 13.60 2.03 7.35
CA THR A 90 13.28 1.13 6.25
C THR A 90 12.13 1.66 5.38
N ALA A 91 11.05 2.19 5.98
CA ALA A 91 9.92 2.73 5.22
C ALA A 91 10.33 3.91 4.32
N GLY A 92 11.09 4.86 4.87
CA GLY A 92 11.57 6.01 4.10
C GLY A 92 12.51 5.61 2.95
N ILE A 93 13.32 4.56 3.14
CA ILE A 93 14.19 4.00 2.09
C ILE A 93 13.35 3.36 0.99
N LEU A 94 12.34 2.56 1.33
CA LEU A 94 11.42 1.96 0.37
C LEU A 94 10.67 3.02 -0.43
N ASP A 95 10.07 3.98 0.25
CA ASP A 95 9.31 5.08 -0.37
C ASP A 95 10.18 5.93 -1.29
N THR A 96 11.37 6.33 -0.83
CA THR A 96 12.31 7.12 -1.64
C THR A 96 12.81 6.32 -2.84
N SER A 97 13.09 5.02 -2.68
CA SER A 97 13.56 4.15 -3.77
C SER A 97 12.48 3.96 -4.84
N ALA A 98 11.24 3.67 -4.45
CA ALA A 98 10.13 3.48 -5.37
C ALA A 98 9.79 4.79 -6.11
N ALA A 99 9.75 5.93 -5.39
CA ALA A 99 9.51 7.23 -5.99
C ALA A 99 10.59 7.60 -7.02
N LEU A 100 11.87 7.35 -6.73
CA LEU A 100 12.97 7.54 -7.68
C LEU A 100 12.78 6.71 -8.95
N LEU A 101 12.35 5.46 -8.82
CA LEU A 101 12.11 4.59 -9.96
C LEU A 101 10.98 5.14 -10.84
N ALA A 102 9.91 5.65 -10.25
CA ALA A 102 8.83 6.31 -10.97
C ALA A 102 9.31 7.59 -11.68
N LEU A 103 10.09 8.43 -11.00
CA LEU A 103 10.66 9.64 -11.62
C LEU A 103 11.58 9.30 -12.80
N LEU A 104 12.39 8.25 -12.70
CA LEU A 104 13.23 7.78 -13.80
C LEU A 104 12.40 7.27 -14.98
N ALA A 105 11.33 6.49 -14.71
CA ALA A 105 10.43 6.00 -15.74
C ALA A 105 9.77 7.16 -16.52
N HIS A 106 9.27 8.18 -15.81
CA HIS A 106 8.68 9.38 -16.41
C HIS A 106 9.71 10.28 -17.10
N ALA A 107 10.96 10.33 -16.63
CA ALA A 107 12.03 11.05 -17.31
C ALA A 107 12.41 10.37 -18.64
N ARG A 108 12.41 9.04 -18.68
CA ARG A 108 12.68 8.24 -19.88
C ARG A 108 11.55 8.34 -20.89
N ASP A 109 10.31 8.17 -20.42
CA ASP A 109 9.09 8.17 -21.22
C ASP A 109 8.11 9.23 -20.68
N PRO A 110 8.22 10.52 -21.06
CA PRO A 110 7.33 11.57 -20.54
C PRO A 110 5.86 11.38 -20.91
N LEU A 111 5.62 10.80 -22.11
CA LEU A 111 4.28 10.53 -22.65
C LEU A 111 3.37 11.78 -22.58
N GLN A 112 2.23 11.71 -21.89
CA GLN A 112 1.28 12.81 -21.78
C GLN A 112 1.67 13.91 -20.77
N ILE A 113 2.76 13.73 -20.03
CA ILE A 113 3.22 14.70 -19.03
C ILE A 113 4.04 15.80 -19.72
N VAL A 114 3.40 16.95 -19.98
CA VAL A 114 3.99 18.06 -20.74
C VAL A 114 4.09 19.36 -19.95
N ASP A 115 3.46 19.42 -18.78
CA ASP A 115 3.40 20.56 -17.87
C ASP A 115 4.57 20.64 -16.90
N ILE A 116 5.38 19.57 -16.80
CA ILE A 116 6.57 19.50 -15.95
C ILE A 116 7.83 19.52 -16.83
N SER A 117 8.74 20.45 -16.54
CA SER A 117 9.96 20.59 -17.34
C SER A 117 10.92 19.39 -17.12
N PRO A 118 11.61 18.91 -18.17
CA PRO A 118 12.63 17.86 -18.00
C PRO A 118 13.75 18.24 -17.03
N SER A 119 14.06 19.53 -16.90
CA SER A 119 15.03 20.04 -15.91
C SER A 119 14.55 19.88 -14.48
N GLU A 120 13.26 20.12 -14.22
CA GLU A 120 12.69 19.95 -12.89
C GLU A 120 12.73 18.47 -12.48
N ILE A 121 12.30 17.55 -13.36
CA ILE A 121 12.35 16.11 -13.08
C ILE A 121 13.78 15.67 -12.77
N ARG A 122 14.77 16.10 -13.57
CA ARG A 122 16.19 15.81 -13.32
C ARG A 122 16.67 16.33 -11.96
N GLN A 123 16.31 17.56 -11.59
CA GLN A 123 16.69 18.11 -10.29
C GLN A 123 16.11 17.29 -9.13
N ARG A 124 14.84 16.91 -9.23
CA ARG A 124 14.16 16.08 -8.22
C ARG A 124 14.77 14.69 -8.09
N ILE A 125 15.18 14.09 -9.21
CA ILE A 125 15.92 12.82 -9.24
C ILE A 125 17.25 12.95 -8.51
N GLU A 126 18.05 13.99 -8.77
CA GLU A 126 19.35 14.16 -8.11
C GLU A 126 19.21 14.41 -6.60
N LEU A 127 18.22 15.20 -6.19
CA LEU A 127 17.89 15.37 -4.77
C LEU A 127 17.48 14.04 -4.12
N GLY A 128 16.60 13.28 -4.78
CA GLY A 128 16.17 11.97 -4.30
C GLY A 128 17.33 10.98 -4.15
N PHE A 129 18.25 10.92 -5.12
CA PHE A 129 19.43 10.07 -4.99
C PHE A 129 20.37 10.52 -3.87
N SER A 130 20.52 11.83 -3.66
CA SER A 130 21.28 12.36 -2.51
C SER A 130 20.64 11.93 -1.19
N ALA A 131 19.32 12.00 -1.09
CA ALA A 131 18.56 11.57 0.09
C ALA A 131 18.69 10.06 0.33
N LEU A 132 18.45 9.25 -0.70
CA LEU A 132 18.56 7.79 -0.63
C LEU A 132 19.95 7.35 -0.17
N HIS A 133 21.01 7.97 -0.72
CA HIS A 133 22.38 7.67 -0.29
C HIS A 133 22.61 7.98 1.20
N LYS A 134 22.08 9.09 1.71
CA LYS A 134 22.16 9.42 3.15
C LYS A 134 21.35 8.45 4.00
N GLN A 135 20.17 8.06 3.56
CA GLN A 135 19.31 7.11 4.26
C GLN A 135 19.99 5.73 4.37
N LEU A 136 20.47 5.18 3.25
CA LEU A 136 21.16 3.89 3.22
C LEU A 136 22.41 3.90 4.12
N ASN A 137 23.21 4.96 4.11
CA ASN A 137 24.39 5.07 4.97
C ASN A 137 24.07 5.12 6.47
N ARG A 138 22.86 5.56 6.85
CA ARG A 138 22.42 5.65 8.26
C ARG A 138 21.53 4.47 8.66
N TRP A 139 21.29 3.56 7.73
CA TRP A 139 20.30 2.52 7.89
C TRP A 139 20.73 1.48 8.93
N SER A 140 19.92 1.31 9.97
CA SER A 140 20.25 0.45 11.11
C SER A 140 19.08 -0.36 11.67
N ASP A 141 17.88 -0.26 11.08
CA ASP A 141 16.69 -0.94 11.58
C ASP A 141 16.30 -2.22 10.80
N ILE A 142 17.05 -2.61 9.75
CA ILE A 142 16.71 -3.77 8.88
C ILE A 142 16.45 -5.07 9.64
N GLU A 143 17.33 -5.47 10.58
CA GLU A 143 17.17 -6.72 11.33
C GLU A 143 16.00 -6.70 12.33
N LYS A 144 15.50 -5.50 12.66
CA LYS A 144 14.39 -5.30 13.61
C LYS A 144 13.08 -4.95 12.90
N THR A 145 13.13 -4.87 11.58
CA THR A 145 12.05 -4.33 10.79
C THR A 145 10.99 -5.39 10.57
N ASN A 146 9.72 -5.01 10.67
CA ASN A 146 8.59 -5.90 10.40
C ASN A 146 7.95 -5.62 9.02
N HIS A 147 8.68 -4.91 8.14
CA HIS A 147 8.18 -4.63 6.79
C HIS A 147 8.10 -5.90 5.96
N ILE A 148 6.91 -6.17 5.43
CA ILE A 148 6.59 -7.41 4.73
C ILE A 148 7.44 -7.52 3.46
N GLY A 149 8.23 -8.59 3.35
CA GLY A 149 8.97 -8.93 2.14
C GLY A 149 10.13 -7.98 1.80
N VAL A 150 10.57 -7.15 2.75
CA VAL A 150 11.66 -6.17 2.54
C VAL A 150 12.94 -6.82 2.01
N GLU A 151 13.23 -8.06 2.45
CA GLU A 151 14.38 -8.85 2.04
C GLU A 151 14.34 -9.25 0.55
N LEU A 152 13.17 -9.21 -0.07
CA LEU A 152 13.00 -9.47 -1.51
C LEU A 152 12.84 -8.15 -2.28
N ILE A 153 12.00 -7.25 -1.78
CA ILE A 153 11.62 -5.99 -2.42
C ILE A 153 12.82 -5.06 -2.56
N LEU A 154 13.51 -4.76 -1.45
CA LEU A 154 14.51 -3.70 -1.46
C LEU A 154 15.72 -4.04 -2.35
N PRO A 155 16.28 -5.26 -2.32
CA PRO A 155 17.32 -5.63 -3.26
C PRO A 155 16.89 -5.51 -4.72
N ALA A 156 15.65 -5.90 -5.05
CA ALA A 156 15.11 -5.78 -6.41
C ALA A 156 14.97 -4.31 -6.84
N LEU A 157 14.47 -3.44 -5.97
CA LEU A 157 14.39 -2.00 -6.20
C LEU A 157 15.77 -1.38 -6.41
N LEU A 158 16.72 -1.65 -5.51
CA LEU A 158 18.07 -1.09 -5.59
C LEU A 158 18.80 -1.54 -6.86
N ALA A 159 18.67 -2.81 -7.25
CA ALA A 159 19.22 -3.32 -8.51
C ALA A 159 18.59 -2.64 -9.74
N THR A 160 17.27 -2.43 -9.71
CA THR A 160 16.56 -1.74 -10.81
C THR A 160 16.97 -0.28 -10.91
N LEU A 161 17.07 0.44 -9.79
CA LEU A 161 17.55 1.83 -9.74
C LEU A 161 18.99 1.96 -10.27
N GLN A 162 19.87 1.04 -9.91
CA GLN A 162 21.25 1.03 -10.42
C GLN A 162 21.26 0.89 -11.95
N LYS A 163 20.46 -0.04 -12.48
CA LYS A 163 20.33 -0.27 -13.92
C LYS A 163 19.78 0.95 -14.65
N GLU A 164 18.69 1.55 -14.17
CA GLU A 164 18.06 2.72 -14.80
C GLU A 164 18.93 3.98 -14.69
N ARG A 165 19.67 4.17 -13.60
CA ARG A 165 20.60 5.31 -13.45
C ARG A 165 21.91 5.12 -14.22
N GLY A 166 22.31 3.89 -14.51
CA GLY A 166 23.63 3.58 -15.06
C GLY A 166 24.78 3.90 -14.08
N SER A 167 24.55 3.71 -12.78
CA SER A 167 25.49 4.05 -11.70
C SER A 167 26.09 2.80 -11.04
N PRO A 168 27.24 2.92 -10.35
CA PRO A 168 27.81 1.82 -9.57
C PRO A 168 26.83 1.33 -8.49
N SER A 169 27.06 0.11 -8.02
CA SER A 169 26.18 -0.49 -7.03
C SER A 169 26.13 0.35 -5.75
N PHE A 170 24.96 0.37 -5.12
CA PHE A 170 24.82 0.97 -3.79
C PHE A 170 25.71 0.19 -2.82
N ASP A 171 26.51 0.93 -2.06
CA ASP A 171 27.31 0.42 -0.96
C ASP A 171 26.87 1.13 0.31
N PHE A 172 26.58 0.34 1.36
CA PHE A 172 26.05 0.82 2.62
C PHE A 172 26.26 -0.21 3.74
N PRO A 173 26.34 0.23 5.02
CA PRO A 173 26.82 -0.61 6.11
C PRO A 173 26.08 -1.95 6.30
N CYS A 174 24.75 -1.98 6.10
CA CYS A 174 23.93 -3.17 6.32
C CYS A 174 23.65 -3.99 5.04
N LYS A 175 24.36 -3.72 3.93
CA LYS A 175 24.14 -4.41 2.65
C LYS A 175 24.31 -5.93 2.74
N ALA A 176 25.38 -6.39 3.37
CA ALA A 176 25.66 -7.83 3.51
C ALA A 176 24.58 -8.55 4.34
N ALA A 177 24.04 -7.89 5.37
CA ALA A 177 22.93 -8.45 6.15
C ALA A 177 21.66 -8.59 5.31
N LEU A 178 21.32 -7.55 4.53
CA LEU A 178 20.18 -7.60 3.60
C LEU A 178 20.34 -8.71 2.54
N GLU A 179 21.54 -8.86 1.97
CA GLU A 179 21.84 -9.91 0.99
C GLU A 179 21.71 -11.30 1.60
N SER A 180 22.21 -11.52 2.83
CA SER A 180 22.03 -12.77 3.58
C SER A 180 20.56 -13.09 3.81
N MET A 181 19.75 -12.12 4.26
CA MET A 181 18.30 -12.32 4.47
C MET A 181 17.59 -12.71 3.17
N ARG A 182 17.99 -12.11 2.03
CA ARG A 182 17.46 -12.46 0.72
C ARG A 182 17.84 -13.89 0.33
N GLU A 183 19.10 -14.28 0.50
CA GLU A 183 19.58 -15.62 0.19
C GLU A 183 18.86 -16.69 1.01
N ASP A 184 18.73 -16.49 2.32
CA ASP A 184 17.99 -17.39 3.21
C ASP A 184 16.52 -17.55 2.78
N LYS A 185 15.88 -16.45 2.37
CA LYS A 185 14.50 -16.46 1.89
C LYS A 185 14.37 -17.20 0.56
N MET A 186 15.24 -16.91 -0.40
CA MET A 186 15.22 -17.50 -1.74
C MET A 186 15.61 -18.99 -1.72
N ALA A 187 16.45 -19.43 -0.78
CA ALA A 187 16.77 -20.84 -0.60
C ALA A 187 15.53 -21.70 -0.28
N CYS A 188 14.53 -21.11 0.36
CA CYS A 188 13.28 -21.76 0.73
C CYS A 188 12.10 -21.40 -0.21
N PHE A 189 12.33 -20.62 -1.27
CA PHE A 189 11.27 -20.06 -2.10
C PHE A 189 11.46 -20.37 -3.59
N ASP A 190 10.64 -21.29 -4.09
CA ASP A 190 10.53 -21.58 -5.53
C ASP A 190 9.45 -20.71 -6.16
N LEU A 191 9.81 -19.89 -7.15
CA LEU A 191 8.88 -19.02 -7.87
C LEU A 191 7.73 -19.80 -8.52
N GLU A 192 7.93 -21.06 -8.90
CA GLU A 192 6.85 -21.86 -9.52
C GLU A 192 5.65 -22.05 -8.57
N VAL A 193 5.86 -21.96 -7.26
CA VAL A 193 4.79 -22.10 -6.28
C VAL A 193 3.76 -20.95 -6.38
N LEU A 194 4.17 -19.79 -6.91
CA LEU A 194 3.28 -18.64 -7.13
C LEU A 194 2.23 -18.92 -8.22
N TYR A 195 2.50 -19.84 -9.15
CA TYR A 195 1.51 -20.26 -10.16
C TYR A 195 0.49 -21.26 -9.63
N SER A 196 0.68 -21.76 -8.41
CA SER A 196 -0.28 -22.68 -7.81
C SER A 196 -1.63 -22.00 -7.57
N ARG A 197 -2.68 -22.81 -7.33
CA ARG A 197 -4.01 -22.28 -6.98
C ARG A 197 -4.09 -21.77 -5.54
N LYS A 198 -3.11 -22.11 -4.68
CA LYS A 198 -3.10 -21.67 -3.29
C LYS A 198 -2.49 -20.27 -3.24
N PRO A 199 -3.21 -19.25 -2.76
CA PRO A 199 -2.63 -17.93 -2.59
C PRO A 199 -1.55 -17.96 -1.51
N LEU A 200 -0.48 -17.20 -1.71
CA LEU A 200 0.66 -17.09 -0.81
C LEU A 200 0.90 -15.63 -0.45
N SER A 201 1.47 -15.37 0.72
CA SER A 201 1.78 -14.01 1.17
C SER A 201 2.71 -13.25 0.21
N ALA A 202 3.59 -13.96 -0.52
CA ALA A 202 4.47 -13.38 -1.53
C ALA A 202 3.71 -12.72 -2.71
N LEU A 203 2.44 -13.09 -2.94
CA LEU A 203 1.58 -12.41 -3.93
C LEU A 203 1.25 -10.95 -3.52
N HIS A 204 1.51 -10.54 -2.28
CA HIS A 204 1.35 -9.14 -1.84
C HIS A 204 2.51 -8.24 -2.29
N SER A 205 3.58 -8.83 -2.85
CA SER A 205 4.82 -8.14 -3.23
C SER A 205 5.32 -8.59 -4.61
N LEU A 206 4.41 -8.73 -5.59
CA LEU A 206 4.73 -9.25 -6.93
C LEU A 206 5.71 -8.37 -7.72
N GLU A 207 5.75 -7.08 -7.41
CA GLU A 207 6.65 -6.10 -8.01
C GLU A 207 8.14 -6.45 -7.82
N ALA A 208 8.48 -7.20 -6.77
CA ALA A 208 9.84 -7.70 -6.54
C ALA A 208 10.28 -8.75 -7.59
N PHE A 209 9.32 -9.33 -8.33
CA PHE A 209 9.55 -10.40 -9.31
C PHE A 209 9.29 -9.98 -10.76
N LEU A 210 9.18 -8.68 -11.04
CA LEU A 210 9.11 -8.18 -12.41
C LEU A 210 10.31 -8.67 -13.24
N GLY A 211 10.02 -9.22 -14.41
CA GLY A 211 11.01 -9.83 -15.30
C GLY A 211 11.47 -11.25 -14.91
N GLN A 212 10.98 -11.80 -13.79
CA GLN A 212 11.26 -13.17 -13.33
C GLN A 212 10.01 -14.06 -13.36
N LEU A 213 8.81 -13.47 -13.33
CA LEU A 213 7.53 -14.15 -13.34
C LEU A 213 6.79 -13.96 -14.67
N ASP A 214 6.06 -14.99 -15.10
CA ASP A 214 5.05 -14.90 -16.15
C ASP A 214 3.72 -14.44 -15.54
N PHE A 215 3.44 -13.15 -15.65
CA PHE A 215 2.25 -12.54 -15.05
C PHE A 215 0.94 -13.03 -15.67
N ASP A 216 0.94 -13.59 -16.88
CA ASP A 216 -0.27 -14.16 -17.49
C ASP A 216 -0.74 -15.40 -16.72
N ARG A 217 0.21 -16.18 -16.20
CA ARG A 217 -0.02 -17.43 -15.45
C ARG A 217 -0.51 -17.21 -14.01
N ILE A 218 -0.53 -15.98 -13.50
CA ILE A 218 -1.02 -15.67 -12.14
C ILE A 218 -2.31 -14.85 -12.13
N SER A 219 -2.90 -14.58 -13.30
CA SER A 219 -4.18 -13.85 -13.41
C SER A 219 -5.32 -14.50 -12.61
N HIS A 220 -5.28 -15.81 -12.36
CA HIS A 220 -6.26 -16.52 -11.53
C HIS A 220 -6.25 -16.13 -10.04
N HIS A 221 -5.21 -15.43 -9.58
CA HIS A 221 -5.13 -14.90 -8.22
C HIS A 221 -5.85 -13.57 -8.04
N LEU A 222 -6.26 -12.90 -9.12
CA LEU A 222 -7.08 -11.70 -9.03
C LEU A 222 -8.35 -12.00 -8.24
N TYR A 223 -8.65 -11.07 -7.34
CA TYR A 223 -9.90 -11.07 -6.60
C TYR A 223 -10.43 -9.63 -6.54
N ARG A 224 -11.57 -9.40 -7.20
CA ARG A 224 -12.20 -8.08 -7.32
C ARG A 224 -11.24 -7.01 -7.88
N GLY A 225 -10.50 -7.39 -8.92
CA GLY A 225 -9.48 -6.58 -9.58
C GLY A 225 -8.15 -6.45 -8.80
N SER A 226 -8.01 -6.99 -7.60
CA SER A 226 -6.78 -6.85 -6.83
C SER A 226 -5.94 -8.11 -6.78
N MET A 227 -4.62 -7.94 -6.85
CA MET A 227 -3.66 -8.94 -6.37
C MET A 227 -3.44 -8.75 -4.86
N MET A 228 -4.01 -9.63 -4.04
CA MET A 228 -3.80 -9.67 -2.58
C MET A 228 -4.11 -8.37 -1.83
N ALA A 229 -5.11 -7.58 -2.28
CA ALA A 229 -5.41 -6.27 -1.72
C ALA A 229 -4.22 -5.29 -1.75
N SER A 230 -3.18 -5.54 -2.57
CA SER A 230 -1.97 -4.72 -2.70
C SER A 230 -2.01 -3.92 -3.99
N PRO A 231 -2.04 -2.58 -3.94
CA PRO A 231 -1.99 -1.76 -5.14
C PRO A 231 -0.67 -1.87 -5.91
N SER A 232 0.48 -1.95 -5.23
CA SER A 232 1.79 -2.19 -5.88
C SER A 232 1.84 -3.53 -6.60
N SER A 233 1.35 -4.60 -5.98
CA SER A 233 1.27 -5.92 -6.60
C SER A 233 0.32 -5.93 -7.80
N THR A 234 -0.82 -5.23 -7.69
CA THR A 234 -1.78 -5.06 -8.79
C THR A 234 -1.18 -4.23 -9.94
N ALA A 235 -0.38 -3.21 -9.61
CA ALA A 235 0.37 -2.43 -10.61
C ALA A 235 1.40 -3.31 -11.34
N ALA A 236 2.16 -4.12 -10.61
CA ALA A 236 3.10 -5.07 -11.20
C ALA A 236 2.39 -6.05 -12.14
N TYR A 237 1.20 -6.52 -11.78
CA TYR A 237 0.38 -7.33 -12.67
C TYR A 237 0.02 -6.61 -13.97
N LEU A 238 -0.49 -5.37 -13.90
CA LEU A 238 -0.82 -4.58 -15.09
C LEU A 238 0.41 -4.22 -15.95
N ILE A 239 1.60 -4.10 -15.33
CA ILE A 239 2.87 -3.85 -16.03
C ILE A 239 3.40 -5.11 -16.70
N GLY A 240 3.28 -6.26 -16.03
CA GLY A 240 3.90 -7.52 -16.43
C GLY A 240 3.04 -8.42 -17.32
N ALA A 241 1.71 -8.34 -17.23
CA ALA A 241 0.80 -9.16 -18.02
C ALA A 241 0.78 -8.74 -19.49
N SER A 242 0.60 -9.70 -20.40
CA SER A 242 0.52 -9.41 -21.84
C SER A 242 -0.83 -8.84 -22.26
N LYS A 243 -1.87 -9.08 -21.46
CA LYS A 243 -3.23 -8.59 -21.68
C LYS A 243 -3.60 -7.55 -20.63
N TRP A 244 -4.21 -6.46 -21.09
CA TRP A 244 -4.79 -5.47 -20.20
C TRP A 244 -5.98 -6.06 -19.46
N ASP A 245 -6.06 -5.79 -18.15
CA ASP A 245 -7.15 -6.24 -17.29
C ASP A 245 -7.95 -5.01 -16.81
N ASP A 246 -9.17 -4.86 -17.33
CA ASP A 246 -10.03 -3.72 -17.01
C ASP A 246 -10.54 -3.76 -15.55
N GLU A 247 -10.65 -4.94 -14.93
CA GLU A 247 -11.08 -5.08 -13.53
C GLU A 247 -9.99 -4.60 -12.58
N ALA A 248 -8.72 -4.91 -12.89
CA ALA A 248 -7.57 -4.43 -12.14
C ALA A 248 -7.35 -2.92 -12.27
N GLU A 249 -7.54 -2.36 -13.47
CA GLU A 249 -7.57 -0.90 -13.63
C GLU A 249 -8.72 -0.28 -12.83
N ALA A 250 -9.93 -0.85 -12.91
CA ALA A 250 -11.11 -0.33 -12.19
C ALA A 250 -10.89 -0.34 -10.68
N TYR A 251 -10.27 -1.38 -10.13
CA TYR A 251 -9.85 -1.42 -8.73
C TYR A 251 -8.92 -0.25 -8.38
N LEU A 252 -7.85 -0.02 -9.16
CA LEU A 252 -6.92 1.09 -8.90
C LEU A 252 -7.58 2.48 -9.05
N ARG A 253 -8.50 2.66 -10.01
CA ARG A 253 -9.30 3.90 -10.15
C ARG A 253 -10.20 4.12 -8.94
N HIS A 254 -10.82 3.06 -8.44
CA HIS A 254 -11.68 3.13 -7.26
C HIS A 254 -10.87 3.59 -6.04
N ILE A 255 -9.71 2.98 -5.75
CA ILE A 255 -8.92 3.35 -4.56
C ILE A 255 -8.39 4.79 -4.63
N ILE A 256 -8.06 5.30 -5.82
CA ILE A 256 -7.64 6.70 -6.00
C ILE A 256 -8.79 7.65 -5.63
N THR A 257 -10.01 7.30 -6.04
CA THR A 257 -11.19 8.14 -5.84
C THR A 257 -11.71 8.06 -4.40
N ALA A 258 -11.85 6.85 -3.87
CA ALA A 258 -12.53 6.55 -2.61
C ALA A 258 -11.57 6.37 -1.42
N GLY A 259 -10.26 6.20 -1.65
CA GLY A 259 -9.26 6.06 -0.60
C GLY A 259 -8.87 7.39 0.04
N ALA A 260 -7.96 7.32 1.01
CA ALA A 260 -7.51 8.49 1.78
C ALA A 260 -6.83 9.60 0.96
N GLY A 261 -6.45 9.33 -0.29
CA GLY A 261 -5.93 10.33 -1.22
C GLY A 261 -6.99 11.30 -1.75
N HIS A 262 -8.28 10.97 -1.66
CA HIS A 262 -9.37 11.83 -2.11
C HIS A 262 -9.14 12.37 -3.54
N SER A 263 -8.80 11.50 -4.49
CA SER A 263 -8.49 11.84 -5.89
C SER A 263 -7.24 12.70 -6.13
N ASN A 264 -6.36 12.89 -5.14
CA ASN A 264 -5.10 13.61 -5.33
C ASN A 264 -3.95 12.75 -5.88
N GLY A 265 -4.22 11.49 -6.22
CA GLY A 265 -3.27 10.50 -6.73
C GLY A 265 -2.61 9.62 -5.67
N GLY A 266 -2.66 9.99 -4.39
CA GLY A 266 -2.16 9.15 -3.31
C GLY A 266 -3.06 7.94 -3.09
N ILE A 267 -2.47 6.76 -2.90
CA ILE A 267 -3.20 5.52 -2.62
C ILE A 267 -2.67 4.83 -1.37
N PRO A 268 -3.49 4.07 -0.63
CA PRO A 268 -3.01 3.27 0.50
C PRO A 268 -2.17 2.07 0.04
N GLY A 269 -1.44 1.45 0.97
CA GLY A 269 -0.66 0.23 0.67
C GLY A 269 -1.47 -1.07 0.74
N THR A 270 -2.67 -1.02 1.32
CA THR A 270 -3.59 -2.16 1.32
C THR A 270 -5.02 -1.65 1.16
N TYR A 271 -5.79 -2.23 0.24
CA TYR A 271 -7.20 -1.92 0.06
C TYR A 271 -7.97 -3.16 -0.45
N PRO A 272 -9.12 -3.53 0.15
CA PRO A 272 -9.70 -2.94 1.36
C PRO A 272 -9.14 -3.51 2.66
N THR A 273 -9.45 -2.85 3.77
CA THR A 273 -9.17 -3.28 5.16
C THR A 273 -10.47 -3.40 5.97
N THR A 274 -11.54 -3.81 5.31
CA THR A 274 -12.92 -3.71 5.83
C THR A 274 -13.13 -4.43 7.15
N HIS A 275 -12.75 -5.70 7.24
CA HIS A 275 -12.98 -6.50 8.44
C HIS A 275 -12.12 -6.00 9.59
N PHE A 276 -10.88 -5.60 9.31
CA PHE A 276 -10.00 -5.00 10.30
C PHE A 276 -10.61 -3.71 10.84
N GLU A 277 -11.07 -2.81 9.98
CA GLU A 277 -11.63 -1.53 10.43
C GLU A 277 -12.96 -1.66 11.16
N CYS A 278 -13.86 -2.51 10.66
CA CYS A 278 -15.11 -2.81 11.36
C CYS A 278 -14.81 -3.37 12.75
N SER A 279 -13.92 -4.36 12.84
CA SER A 279 -13.54 -4.98 14.11
C SER A 279 -12.84 -3.98 15.04
N TRP A 280 -11.93 -3.15 14.52
CA TRP A 280 -11.17 -2.17 15.28
C TRP A 280 -12.05 -1.07 15.86
N ILE A 281 -12.96 -0.51 15.06
CA ILE A 281 -13.94 0.50 15.51
C ILE A 281 -14.80 -0.07 16.64
N LEU A 282 -15.38 -1.26 16.44
CA LEU A 282 -16.26 -1.88 17.43
C LEU A 282 -15.51 -2.26 18.70
N ALA A 283 -14.34 -2.90 18.58
CA ALA A 283 -13.53 -3.28 19.73
C ALA A 283 -13.06 -2.06 20.53
N THR A 284 -12.66 -0.98 19.86
CA THR A 284 -12.22 0.26 20.52
C THR A 284 -13.36 0.92 21.29
N LEU A 285 -14.56 1.02 20.70
CA LEU A 285 -15.72 1.58 21.39
C LEU A 285 -16.12 0.73 22.61
N LEU A 286 -16.14 -0.59 22.46
CA LEU A 286 -16.46 -1.49 23.59
C LEU A 286 -15.40 -1.39 24.71
N GLN A 287 -14.11 -1.34 24.36
CA GLN A 287 -13.02 -1.16 25.33
C GLN A 287 -13.07 0.20 26.03
N ALA A 288 -13.55 1.24 25.35
CA ALA A 288 -13.77 2.56 25.92
C ALA A 288 -15.00 2.62 26.86
N GLY A 289 -15.76 1.53 27.01
CA GLY A 289 -16.86 1.40 27.95
C GLY A 289 -18.25 1.66 27.37
N PHE A 290 -18.38 1.90 26.06
CA PHE A 290 -19.69 2.02 25.42
C PHE A 290 -20.40 0.66 25.39
N THR A 291 -21.67 0.63 25.78
CA THR A 291 -22.51 -0.57 25.65
C THR A 291 -23.21 -0.58 24.30
N LYS A 292 -23.51 -1.78 23.77
CA LYS A 292 -24.27 -1.94 22.51
C LYS A 292 -25.54 -1.08 22.47
N LYS A 293 -26.25 -1.00 23.59
CA LYS A 293 -27.51 -0.24 23.72
C LYS A 293 -27.29 1.26 23.58
N GLU A 294 -26.20 1.80 24.12
CA GLU A 294 -25.91 3.24 24.04
C GLU A 294 -25.59 3.67 22.62
N ILE A 295 -24.80 2.87 21.89
CA ILE A 295 -24.34 3.17 20.53
C ILE A 295 -25.23 2.57 19.42
N GLU A 296 -26.42 2.08 19.76
CA GLU A 296 -27.37 1.51 18.80
C GLU A 296 -27.77 2.54 17.73
N CYS A 297 -27.49 2.20 16.47
CA CYS A 297 -27.77 2.98 15.28
C CYS A 297 -27.63 2.10 14.02
N ASP A 298 -28.11 2.58 12.87
CA ASP A 298 -28.00 1.87 11.58
C ASP A 298 -26.54 1.56 11.21
N GLY A 299 -25.61 2.47 11.52
CA GLY A 299 -24.18 2.25 11.33
C GLY A 299 -23.66 1.04 12.10
N LEU A 300 -24.06 0.88 13.38
CA LEU A 300 -23.70 -0.30 14.17
C LEU A 300 -24.23 -1.58 13.52
N GLN A 301 -25.50 -1.59 13.13
CA GLN A 301 -26.13 -2.75 12.50
C GLN A 301 -25.46 -3.09 11.16
N GLY A 302 -25.09 -2.08 10.38
CA GLY A 302 -24.37 -2.24 9.13
C GLY A 302 -23.00 -2.90 9.32
N LEU A 303 -22.17 -2.39 10.24
CA LEU A 303 -20.87 -3.00 10.53
C LEU A 303 -21.01 -4.42 11.10
N GLN A 304 -22.04 -4.68 11.92
CA GLN A 304 -22.34 -6.03 12.43
C GLN A 304 -22.71 -7.00 11.32
N ASN A 305 -23.50 -6.57 10.34
CA ASN A 305 -23.86 -7.39 9.19
C ASN A 305 -22.63 -7.71 8.34
N ILE A 306 -21.79 -6.71 8.05
CA ILE A 306 -20.54 -6.91 7.28
C ILE A 306 -19.66 -7.98 7.94
N LEU A 307 -19.41 -7.87 9.24
CA LEU A 307 -18.60 -8.85 9.97
C LEU A 307 -19.29 -10.21 10.09
N GLY A 308 -20.61 -10.22 10.31
CA GLY A 308 -21.40 -11.44 10.42
C GLY A 308 -21.41 -12.23 9.12
N ASP A 309 -21.64 -11.57 8.00
CA ASP A 309 -21.64 -12.16 6.66
C ASP A 309 -20.25 -12.70 6.30
N ALA A 310 -19.20 -11.93 6.58
CA ALA A 310 -17.81 -12.38 6.37
C ALA A 310 -17.48 -13.60 7.23
N PHE A 311 -17.88 -13.60 8.51
CA PHE A 311 -17.63 -14.73 9.41
C PHE A 311 -18.32 -16.00 8.96
N GLN A 312 -19.55 -15.90 8.45
CA GLN A 312 -20.28 -17.05 7.89
C GLN A 312 -19.66 -17.53 6.58
N ALA A 313 -19.34 -16.60 5.67
CA ALA A 313 -18.76 -16.93 4.36
C ALA A 313 -17.39 -17.62 4.48
N GLU A 314 -16.55 -17.16 5.42
CA GLU A 314 -15.19 -17.67 5.66
C GLU A 314 -15.12 -18.73 6.76
N LYS A 315 -16.25 -19.35 7.12
CA LYS A 315 -16.34 -20.49 8.06
C LYS A 315 -15.67 -20.22 9.42
N GLY A 316 -15.74 -18.98 9.88
CA GLY A 316 -15.27 -18.56 11.21
C GLY A 316 -13.87 -17.95 11.27
N ILE A 317 -13.13 -17.87 10.17
CA ILE A 317 -11.80 -17.22 10.12
C ILE A 317 -11.84 -16.07 9.11
N ILE A 318 -11.85 -14.84 9.60
CA ILE A 318 -11.83 -13.64 8.74
C ILE A 318 -10.45 -12.98 8.75
N GLY A 319 -9.93 -12.68 7.56
CA GLY A 319 -8.74 -11.82 7.40
C GLY A 319 -9.08 -10.34 7.52
N PHE A 320 -8.11 -9.46 7.25
CA PHE A 320 -8.27 -8.01 7.36
C PHE A 320 -9.30 -7.38 6.39
N GLY A 321 -9.60 -8.05 5.28
CA GLY A 321 -10.56 -7.61 4.27
C GLY A 321 -10.95 -8.77 3.36
N GLU A 322 -11.84 -8.50 2.41
CA GLU A 322 -12.27 -9.48 1.41
C GLU A 322 -11.12 -9.76 0.45
N CYS A 323 -10.40 -10.86 0.66
CA CYS A 323 -9.32 -11.33 -0.20
C CYS A 323 -9.22 -12.85 -0.09
N ARG A 324 -8.92 -13.54 -1.20
CA ARG A 324 -8.97 -15.01 -1.36
C ARG A 324 -8.03 -15.84 -0.46
N VAL A 325 -7.32 -15.23 0.48
CA VAL A 325 -6.18 -15.82 1.20
C VAL A 325 -6.60 -16.85 2.25
N TRP A 326 -7.81 -16.76 2.80
CA TRP A 326 -8.08 -17.36 4.11
C TRP A 326 -8.93 -18.62 4.11
N ALA A 327 -9.51 -19.02 2.97
CA ALA A 327 -10.24 -20.28 2.85
C ALA A 327 -9.36 -21.55 2.92
N LEU A 328 -8.02 -21.42 3.04
CA LEU A 328 -7.08 -22.54 2.89
C LEU A 328 -5.88 -22.52 3.87
N MET A 329 -6.01 -21.80 5.00
CA MET A 329 -4.96 -21.73 6.03
C MET A 329 -4.85 -22.97 6.93
N ASP A 330 -5.56 -24.06 6.62
CA ASP A 330 -5.62 -25.29 7.43
C ASP A 330 -4.38 -26.22 7.34
N SER A 331 -3.21 -25.79 6.81
CA SER A 331 -2.15 -26.79 6.56
C SER A 331 -0.70 -26.30 6.48
N LEU A 332 -0.24 -25.37 7.30
CA LEU A 332 1.20 -25.07 7.42
C LEU A 332 1.57 -24.75 8.88
N ASP A 333 1.57 -25.81 9.70
CA ASP A 333 2.63 -26.04 10.70
C ASP A 333 3.79 -26.78 9.99
#